data_AF-A0A6M8V5W9-F1
#
_entry.id   AF-A0A6M8V5W9-F1
#
_cell.length_a   1.000
_cell.length_b   1.000
_cell.length_c   1.000
_cell.angle_alpha   90.00
_cell.angle_beta   90.00
_cell.angle_gamma   90.00
#
_symmetry.space_group_name_H-M   'P 1'
#
loop_
_entity.id
_entity.type
_entity.pdbx_description
1 polymer ?
#
loop_
_entity_poly.entity_id
_entity_poly.type
_entity_poly.pdbx_seq_one_letter_code
_entity_poly.pdbx_strand_id
1 'polypeptide(L)'
;MNADLKRIVFILSVTTLMISCREEIIEPGNLIGKINEPVQLRENNSYMFLLNAENLTMDMSVPLYLNSIRTRFSIKLIGYESGYTSVAVQDNHDMEKFSYFINREISYYTELLDGYVPATIKIRTNEFTGQIQIEFRKTL
;
A
#
# COMPACT_ATOMS: atom_id res chain seq x y z
N MET A 1 46.15 21.02 33.58
CA MET A 1 44.80 20.88 32.97
C MET A 1 43.77 20.90 34.09
N ASN A 2 43.05 22.02 34.25
CA ASN A 2 42.22 22.33 35.43
C ASN A 2 41.03 21.36 35.56
N ALA A 3 40.69 21.00 36.81
CA ALA A 3 39.59 20.08 37.13
C ALA A 3 38.23 20.56 36.58
N ASP A 4 38.04 21.86 36.47
CA ASP A 4 36.82 22.47 35.94
C ASP A 4 36.67 22.26 34.43
N LEU A 5 37.77 22.26 33.68
CA LEU A 5 37.74 21.99 32.24
C LEU A 5 37.33 20.53 31.96
N LYS A 6 37.73 19.59 32.81
CA LYS A 6 37.34 18.17 32.72
C LYS A 6 35.84 17.97 32.97
N ARG A 7 35.28 18.71 33.93
CA ARG A 7 33.83 18.66 34.25
C ARG A 7 32.99 19.21 33.11
N ILE A 8 33.40 20.32 32.50
CA ILE A 8 32.68 20.93 31.37
C ILE A 8 32.68 20.00 30.16
N VAL A 9 33.83 19.41 29.82
CA VAL A 9 33.94 18.45 28.70
C VAL A 9 33.10 17.19 28.95
N PHE A 10 33.04 16.71 30.20
CA PHE A 10 32.20 15.56 30.56
C PHE A 10 30.70 15.87 30.43
N ILE A 11 30.25 17.05 30.87
CA ILE A 11 28.85 17.47 30.74
C ILE A 11 28.47 17.63 29.26
N LEU A 12 29.36 18.19 28.43
CA LEU A 12 29.12 18.40 26.99
C LEU A 12 29.07 17.09 26.18
N SER A 13 29.82 16.07 26.62
CA SER A 13 29.84 14.75 25.97
C SER A 13 28.64 13.89 26.36
N VAL A 14 28.11 14.05 27.56
CA VAL A 14 26.89 13.35 28.00
C VAL A 14 25.63 13.94 27.35
N THR A 15 25.56 15.25 27.13
CA THR A 15 24.39 15.89 26.49
C THR A 15 24.28 15.60 24.99
N THR A 16 25.39 15.40 24.28
CA THR A 16 25.37 15.06 22.85
C THR A 16 24.90 13.63 22.57
N LEU A 17 25.08 12.69 23.51
CA LEU A 17 24.61 11.31 23.37
C LEU A 17 23.08 11.17 23.49
N MET A 18 22.41 12.11 24.17
CA MET A 18 20.95 12.06 24.38
C MET A 18 20.13 12.63 23.21
N ILE A 19 20.76 13.27 22.22
CA ILE A 19 20.07 13.88 21.06
C ILE A 19 19.96 12.90 19.87
N SER A 20 20.63 11.75 19.91
CA SER A 20 20.73 10.85 18.74
C SER A 20 19.59 9.84 18.57
N CYS A 21 18.53 9.90 19.39
CA CYS A 21 17.30 9.14 19.12
C CYS A 21 16.48 9.87 18.06
N ARG A 22 16.92 9.79 16.79
CA ARG A 22 16.10 10.17 15.64
C ARG A 22 15.05 9.08 15.48
N GLU A 23 13.85 9.34 15.97
CA GLU A 23 12.69 8.50 15.72
C GLU A 23 12.35 8.64 14.22
N GLU A 24 12.54 7.56 13.47
CA GLU A 24 12.16 7.54 12.06
C GLU A 24 10.63 7.43 11.99
N ILE A 25 9.98 8.55 11.68
CA ILE A 25 8.54 8.61 11.49
C ILE A 25 8.23 7.83 10.20
N ILE A 26 7.81 6.58 10.34
CA ILE A 26 7.36 5.75 9.22
C ILE A 26 6.00 6.29 8.77
N GLU A 27 5.95 6.88 7.57
CA GLU A 27 4.70 7.38 7.00
C GLU A 27 3.66 6.25 6.80
N PRO A 28 2.36 6.52 7.00
CA PRO A 28 1.31 5.55 6.67
C PRO A 28 1.34 5.22 5.17
N GLY A 29 1.41 3.93 4.85
CA GLY A 29 1.59 3.45 3.47
C GLY A 29 3.02 3.06 3.10
N ASN A 30 3.96 3.10 4.05
CA ASN A 30 5.31 2.60 3.83
C ASN A 30 5.34 1.06 3.77
N LEU A 31 5.98 0.52 2.72
CA LEU A 31 6.21 -0.92 2.52
C LEU A 31 7.59 -1.38 3.04
N ILE A 32 8.42 -0.48 3.57
CA ILE A 32 9.73 -0.84 4.14
C ILE A 32 9.54 -1.89 5.24
N GLY A 33 10.22 -3.03 5.05
CA GLY A 33 10.17 -4.17 5.97
C GLY A 33 8.92 -5.04 5.87
N LYS A 34 7.92 -4.70 5.03
CA LYS A 34 6.65 -5.43 4.88
C LYS A 34 6.63 -6.25 3.60
N ILE A 35 7.39 -7.34 3.58
CA ILE A 35 7.38 -8.31 2.48
C ILE A 35 6.25 -9.32 2.72
N ASN A 36 5.45 -9.60 1.70
CA ASN A 36 4.30 -10.51 1.72
C ASN A 36 3.19 -10.11 2.70
N GLU A 37 3.21 -8.85 3.19
CA GLU A 37 2.20 -8.30 4.09
C GLU A 37 1.43 -7.17 3.40
N PRO A 38 0.13 -7.35 3.11
CA PRO A 38 -0.66 -6.31 2.48
C PRO A 38 -0.94 -5.15 3.44
N VAL A 39 -0.77 -3.93 2.97
CA VAL A 39 -1.13 -2.70 3.67
C VAL A 39 -2.40 -2.13 3.03
N GLN A 40 -3.40 -1.84 3.86
CA GLN A 40 -4.67 -1.27 3.42
C GLN A 40 -4.86 0.11 4.05
N LEU A 41 -5.06 1.13 3.22
CA LEU A 41 -5.35 2.50 3.64
C LEU A 41 -6.77 2.87 3.21
N ARG A 42 -7.52 3.46 4.14
CA ARG A 42 -8.91 3.87 3.93
C ARG A 42 -9.05 5.33 4.29
N GLU A 43 -9.58 6.09 3.35
CA GLU A 43 -9.97 7.48 3.55
C GLU A 43 -11.44 7.66 3.15
N ASN A 44 -12.03 8.81 3.46
CA ASN A 44 -13.44 9.07 3.20
C ASN A 44 -13.84 8.89 1.71
N ASN A 45 -12.89 9.12 0.81
CA ASN A 45 -13.12 9.16 -0.64
C ASN A 45 -12.21 8.20 -1.42
N SER A 46 -11.39 7.40 -0.75
CA SER A 46 -10.49 6.48 -1.41
C SER A 46 -10.20 5.24 -0.57
N TYR A 47 -9.85 4.18 -1.29
CA TYR A 47 -9.26 2.97 -0.74
C TYR A 47 -7.96 2.71 -1.49
N MET A 48 -6.92 2.34 -0.77
CA MET A 48 -5.65 1.93 -1.36
C MET A 48 -5.16 0.63 -0.74
N PHE A 49 -4.74 -0.27 -1.60
CA PHE A 49 -4.07 -1.52 -1.26
C PHE A 49 -2.64 -1.45 -1.78
N LEU A 50 -1.69 -1.79 -0.92
CA LEU A 50 -0.27 -1.83 -1.21
C LEU A 50 0.28 -3.19 -0.82
N LEU A 51 1.11 -3.79 -1.68
CA LEU A 51 1.75 -5.06 -1.42
C LEU A 51 3.14 -5.07 -2.04
N ASN A 52 4.15 -5.38 -1.24
CA ASN A 52 5.47 -5.78 -1.70
C ASN A 52 5.58 -7.30 -1.54
N ALA A 53 5.68 -8.03 -2.64
CA ALA A 53 5.61 -9.49 -2.62
C ALA A 53 6.90 -10.13 -3.14
N GLU A 54 7.24 -11.26 -2.53
CA GLU A 54 8.28 -12.18 -2.97
C GLU A 54 7.68 -13.59 -3.00
N ASN A 55 7.47 -14.12 -4.20
CA ASN A 55 6.87 -15.42 -4.49
C ASN A 55 5.55 -15.67 -3.72
N LEU A 56 4.63 -14.70 -3.75
CA LEU A 56 3.39 -14.75 -2.99
C LEU A 56 2.24 -15.37 -3.78
N THR A 57 1.62 -16.40 -3.19
CA THR A 57 0.29 -16.89 -3.58
C THR A 57 -0.72 -16.55 -2.49
N MET A 58 -1.76 -15.81 -2.87
CA MET A 58 -2.75 -15.27 -1.94
C MET A 58 -4.12 -15.20 -2.63
N ASP A 59 -5.20 -15.40 -1.87
CA ASP A 59 -6.56 -15.05 -2.26
C ASP A 59 -7.20 -14.26 -1.11
N MET A 60 -7.59 -13.01 -1.38
CA MET A 60 -8.22 -12.15 -0.39
C MET A 60 -9.44 -11.45 -0.95
N SER A 61 -10.42 -11.22 -0.08
CA SER A 61 -11.61 -10.42 -0.36
C SER A 61 -11.67 -9.27 0.63
N VAL A 62 -11.85 -8.04 0.13
CA VAL A 62 -11.84 -6.83 0.95
C VAL A 62 -13.07 -5.98 0.64
N PRO A 63 -13.87 -5.57 1.64
CA PRO A 63 -14.95 -4.62 1.43
C PRO A 63 -14.36 -3.22 1.17
N LEU A 64 -14.85 -2.48 0.18
CA LEU A 64 -14.38 -1.13 -0.17
C LEU A 64 -15.01 -0.03 0.68
N TYR A 65 -16.29 -0.18 1.03
CA TYR A 65 -17.11 0.86 1.69
C TYR A 65 -17.11 2.22 0.95
N LEU A 66 -16.86 2.21 -0.37
CA LEU A 66 -16.94 3.38 -1.22
C LEU A 66 -18.38 3.53 -1.72
N ASN A 67 -19.19 4.32 -1.01
CA ASN A 67 -20.55 4.63 -1.45
C ASN A 67 -20.53 5.66 -2.62
N SER A 68 -20.17 5.20 -3.82
CA SER A 68 -20.18 5.99 -5.05
C SER A 68 -20.52 5.12 -6.26
N ILE A 69 -21.46 5.58 -7.08
CA ILE A 69 -21.79 4.95 -8.37
C ILE A 69 -20.72 5.18 -9.45
N ARG A 70 -19.79 6.11 -9.17
CA ARG A 70 -18.72 6.54 -10.07
C ARG A 70 -17.39 6.55 -9.32
N THR A 71 -16.51 5.63 -9.67
CA THR A 71 -15.24 5.40 -8.96
C THR A 71 -14.12 5.20 -9.96
N ARG A 72 -13.03 5.96 -9.82
CA ARG A 72 -11.80 5.71 -10.58
C ARG A 72 -11.04 4.56 -9.93
N PHE A 73 -10.78 3.53 -10.72
CA PHE A 73 -9.89 2.45 -10.39
C PHE A 73 -8.52 2.71 -11.01
N SER A 74 -7.45 2.38 -10.30
CA SER A 74 -6.12 2.36 -10.89
C SER A 74 -5.20 1.33 -10.24
N ILE A 75 -4.26 0.84 -11.04
CA ILE A 75 -3.20 -0.06 -10.61
C ILE A 75 -1.85 0.49 -11.06
N LYS A 76 -0.87 0.40 -10.16
CA LYS A 76 0.53 0.67 -10.44
C LYS A 76 1.36 -0.53 -10.02
N LEU A 77 2.30 -0.92 -10.87
CA LEU A 77 3.25 -2.01 -10.61
C LEU A 77 4.66 -1.42 -10.63
N ILE A 78 5.50 -1.83 -9.68
CA ILE A 78 6.89 -1.38 -9.56
C ILE A 78 7.75 -2.62 -9.33
N GLY A 79 8.80 -2.79 -10.14
CA GLY A 79 9.73 -3.92 -9.99
C GLY A 79 9.04 -5.27 -10.15
N TYR A 80 8.21 -5.43 -11.18
CA TYR A 80 7.64 -6.73 -11.51
C TYR A 80 8.72 -7.70 -11.96
N GLU A 81 8.74 -8.89 -11.37
CA GLU A 81 9.69 -9.94 -11.75
C GLU A 81 8.98 -11.17 -12.30
N SER A 82 7.93 -11.65 -11.63
CA SER A 82 7.26 -12.91 -12.01
C SER A 82 5.87 -13.09 -11.40
N GLY A 83 5.19 -14.16 -11.83
CA GLY A 83 3.88 -14.56 -11.36
C GLY A 83 2.73 -13.78 -11.99
N TYR A 84 1.56 -13.83 -11.36
CA TYR A 84 0.42 -13.03 -11.78
C TYR A 84 -0.40 -12.51 -10.61
N THR A 85 -1.12 -11.42 -10.86
CA THR A 85 -2.13 -10.86 -9.95
C THR A 85 -3.43 -10.64 -10.71
N SER A 86 -4.56 -11.02 -10.13
CA SER A 86 -5.89 -10.69 -10.65
C SER A 86 -6.66 -9.86 -9.63
N VAL A 87 -7.35 -8.84 -10.10
CA VAL A 87 -8.23 -7.99 -9.29
C VAL A 87 -9.62 -8.04 -9.88
N ALA A 88 -10.62 -8.44 -9.10
CA ALA A 88 -12.02 -8.39 -9.49
C ALA A 88 -12.80 -7.48 -8.54
N VAL A 89 -13.83 -6.82 -9.06
CA VAL A 89 -14.68 -5.89 -8.32
C VAL A 89 -16.12 -6.40 -8.40
N GLN A 90 -16.75 -6.51 -7.23
CA GLN A 90 -18.14 -6.91 -7.10
C GLN A 90 -18.98 -5.75 -6.58
N ASP A 91 -20.25 -5.70 -7.01
CA ASP A 91 -21.25 -4.78 -6.46
C ASP A 91 -21.87 -5.34 -5.16
N ASN A 92 -22.85 -4.61 -4.60
CA ASN A 92 -23.54 -4.99 -3.36
C ASN A 92 -24.40 -6.27 -3.49
N HIS A 93 -24.56 -6.83 -4.69
CA HIS A 93 -25.27 -8.08 -4.95
C HIS A 93 -24.32 -9.24 -5.26
N ASP A 94 -23.03 -9.10 -4.91
CA ASP A 94 -21.96 -10.05 -5.18
C ASP A 94 -21.73 -10.34 -6.68
N MET A 95 -22.28 -9.52 -7.58
CA MET A 95 -22.05 -9.67 -9.01
C MET A 95 -20.71 -9.05 -9.39
N GLU A 96 -19.86 -9.82 -10.06
CA GLU A 96 -18.64 -9.28 -10.67
C GLU A 96 -19.01 -8.30 -11.78
N LYS A 97 -18.50 -7.08 -11.68
CA LYS A 97 -18.73 -6.01 -12.66
C LYS A 97 -17.47 -5.64 -13.44
N PHE A 98 -16.31 -5.98 -12.90
CA PHE A 98 -15.03 -5.67 -13.49
C PHE A 98 -13.99 -6.70 -13.02
N SER A 99 -13.08 -7.06 -13.91
CA SER A 99 -11.87 -7.81 -13.57
C SER A 99 -10.68 -7.37 -14.42
N TYR A 100 -9.51 -7.44 -13.81
CA TYR A 100 -8.25 -7.09 -14.43
C TYR A 100 -7.17 -8.11 -14.06
N PHE A 101 -6.41 -8.55 -15.05
CA PHE A 101 -5.40 -9.58 -14.91
C PHE A 101 -4.02 -9.04 -15.30
N ILE A 102 -3.02 -9.31 -14.46
CA ILE A 102 -1.66 -8.79 -14.56
C ILE A 102 -0.70 -9.96 -14.56
N ASN A 103 0.02 -10.15 -15.65
CA ASN A 103 1.07 -11.18 -15.81
C ASN A 103 2.32 -10.65 -16.52
N ARG A 104 2.46 -9.32 -16.56
CA ARG A 104 3.55 -8.61 -17.20
C ARG A 104 3.72 -7.26 -16.54
N GLU A 105 4.87 -6.65 -16.76
CA GLU A 105 5.13 -5.30 -16.29
C GLU A 105 4.14 -4.30 -16.91
N ILE A 106 3.48 -3.54 -16.03
CA ILE A 106 2.61 -2.43 -16.39
C ILE A 106 2.98 -1.23 -15.54
N SER A 107 3.41 -0.11 -16.15
CA SER A 107 3.77 1.06 -15.34
C SER A 107 2.56 1.65 -14.61
N TYR A 108 1.40 1.69 -15.28
CA TYR A 108 0.16 2.23 -14.73
C TYR A 108 -1.05 1.80 -15.58
N TYR A 109 -2.16 1.47 -14.93
CA TYR A 109 -3.47 1.24 -15.55
C TYR A 109 -4.55 2.01 -14.77
N THR A 110 -5.56 2.54 -15.46
CA THR A 110 -6.72 3.19 -14.83
C THR A 110 -7.99 2.97 -15.64
N GLU A 111 -9.12 2.84 -14.95
CA GLU A 111 -10.45 2.67 -15.52
C GLU A 111 -11.46 3.50 -14.73
N LEU A 112 -12.52 3.97 -15.39
CA LEU A 112 -13.66 4.58 -14.70
C LEU A 112 -14.75 3.52 -14.51
N LEU A 113 -15.00 3.13 -13.27
CA LEU A 113 -16.11 2.25 -12.93
C LEU A 113 -17.36 3.11 -12.73
N ASP A 114 -18.35 2.95 -13.62
CA ASP A 114 -19.57 3.75 -13.65
C ASP A 114 -20.82 2.86 -13.73
N GLY A 115 -21.94 3.36 -13.20
CA GLY A 115 -23.24 2.69 -13.23
C GLY A 115 -23.49 1.64 -12.15
N TYR A 116 -22.58 1.47 -11.18
CA TYR A 116 -22.78 0.59 -10.02
C TYR A 116 -21.90 1.04 -8.83
N VAL A 117 -22.26 0.62 -7.61
CA VAL A 117 -21.47 0.90 -6.40
C VAL A 117 -20.50 -0.27 -6.15
N PRO A 118 -19.17 -0.07 -6.22
CA PRO A 118 -18.18 -1.09 -5.88
C PRO A 118 -18.27 -1.44 -4.39
N ALA A 119 -18.54 -2.71 -4.08
CA ALA A 119 -18.73 -3.19 -2.72
C ALA A 119 -17.52 -3.95 -2.20
N THR A 120 -17.02 -4.90 -2.99
CA THR A 120 -15.96 -5.82 -2.60
C THR A 120 -14.91 -5.93 -3.70
N ILE A 121 -13.64 -5.97 -3.31
CA ILE A 121 -12.54 -6.34 -4.20
C ILE A 121 -12.04 -7.73 -3.86
N LYS A 122 -11.74 -8.51 -4.89
CA LYS A 122 -11.06 -9.80 -4.80
C LYS A 122 -9.69 -9.66 -5.41
N ILE A 123 -8.66 -9.89 -4.62
CA ILE A 123 -7.27 -9.83 -5.07
C ILE A 123 -6.70 -11.23 -4.95
N ARG A 124 -6.20 -11.76 -6.06
CA ARG A 124 -5.50 -13.05 -6.07
C ARG A 124 -4.12 -12.87 -6.66
N THR A 125 -3.13 -13.45 -6.01
CA THR A 125 -1.77 -13.55 -6.53
C THR A 125 -1.38 -15.01 -6.64
N ASN A 126 -0.53 -15.34 -7.60
CA ASN A 126 0.08 -16.66 -7.69
C ASN A 126 1.55 -16.49 -8.06
N GLU A 127 2.42 -16.98 -7.18
CA GLU A 127 3.88 -16.90 -7.33
C GLU A 127 4.35 -15.48 -7.71
N PHE A 128 3.67 -14.46 -7.18
CA PHE A 128 3.87 -13.07 -7.59
C PHE A 128 5.07 -12.47 -6.86
N THR A 129 5.98 -11.85 -7.64
CA THR A 129 7.11 -11.08 -7.12
C THR A 129 7.12 -9.69 -7.73
N GLY A 130 7.12 -8.67 -6.85
CA GLY A 130 7.11 -7.26 -7.19
C GLY A 130 6.23 -6.43 -6.25
N GLN A 131 6.13 -5.13 -6.53
CA GLN A 131 5.29 -4.22 -5.75
C GLN A 131 4.05 -3.82 -6.54
N ILE A 132 2.87 -3.95 -5.92
CA ILE A 132 1.60 -3.55 -6.50
C ILE A 132 0.88 -2.55 -5.60
N GLN A 133 0.34 -1.50 -6.24
CA GLN A 133 -0.58 -0.55 -5.64
C GLN A 133 -1.89 -0.59 -6.41
N ILE A 134 -3.00 -0.79 -5.70
CA ILE A 134 -4.36 -0.76 -6.24
C ILE A 134 -5.11 0.35 -5.52
N GLU A 135 -5.70 1.28 -6.28
CA GLU A 135 -6.42 2.42 -5.74
C GLU A 135 -7.83 2.51 -6.31
N PHE A 136 -8.78 2.84 -5.45
CA PHE A 136 -10.14 3.22 -5.80
C PHE A 136 -10.42 4.60 -5.23
N ARG A 137 -10.88 5.54 -6.07
CA ARG A 137 -11.16 6.91 -5.66
C ARG A 137 -12.52 7.36 -6.16
N LYS A 138 -13.35 7.91 -5.26
CA LYS A 138 -14.62 8.53 -5.66
C LYS A 138 -14.34 9.65 -6.66
N THR A 139 -15.12 9.70 -7.73
CA THR A 139 -15.10 10.80 -8.68
C THR A 139 -16.41 11.57 -8.56
N LEU A 140 -16.31 12.90 -8.66
CA LEU A 140 -17.47 13.80 -8.69
C LEU A 140 -18.30 13.62 -9.98
#